data_AF-H6UV61-F1
#
_entry.id   AF-H6UV61-F1
#
_cell.length_a   1.000
_cell.length_b   1.000
_cell.length_c   1.000
_cell.angle_alpha   90.00
_cell.angle_beta   90.00
_cell.angle_gamma   90.00
#
_symmetry.space_group_name_H-M   'P 1'
#
loop_
_entity.id
_entity.type
_entity.pdbx_description
1 polymer ?
#
loop_
_entity_poly.entity_id
_entity_poly.type
_entity_poly.pdbx_seq_one_letter_code
_entity_poly.pdbx_strand_id
1 'polypeptide(L)'
;EQRLSMAESEGLMPQDLINAKPVAAAVKEFFGSSQLSQFMDQNNPLSEITHKRRVSALGPGGLTRERAGFEVRDVHPTHYGRVCPIETPEGPNIGLINSLGSLCPHQPVRLPGKPVPRGEGRRGQRRHRVPVGHRRSRSRHRPGFGRDEREERQLIDELVAVRHLNEFTVKAPEDVTLMDVSPKQVVSVAASLIPFLEHDDANRALMGSNMQRQAVPTLRADKPLVGTGMERNVARDSGVCVVARRGGVIDSVDASRIVVRVADDEVETGEAGVDIYNLTKYTRSNQNTCI
;
A
#
# COMPACT_ATOMS: atom_id res chain seq x y z
N GLU A 1 -20.56 -14.63 43.72
CA GLU A 1 -21.72 -13.90 44.26
C GLU A 1 -21.58 -12.42 43.97
N GLN A 2 -22.30 -11.89 42.99
CA GLN A 2 -22.45 -10.44 42.82
C GLN A 2 -23.82 -10.07 43.38
N ARG A 3 -23.82 -9.43 44.56
CA ARG A 3 -25.02 -8.84 45.15
C ARG A 3 -25.49 -7.70 44.25
N LEU A 4 -26.51 -7.96 43.44
CA LEU A 4 -27.35 -6.93 42.83
C LEU A 4 -28.17 -6.28 43.95
N SER A 5 -27.63 -5.26 44.61
CA SER A 5 -28.46 -4.33 45.36
C SER A 5 -29.22 -3.47 44.35
N MET A 6 -30.55 -3.41 44.47
CA MET A 6 -31.36 -2.40 43.78
C MET A 6 -30.80 -1.02 44.16
N ALA A 7 -30.23 -0.30 43.19
CA ALA A 7 -29.87 1.10 43.37
C ALA A 7 -31.16 1.93 43.38
N GLU A 8 -31.32 2.80 44.37
CA GLU A 8 -32.43 3.75 44.44
C GLU A 8 -32.40 4.66 43.20
N SER A 9 -33.57 4.78 42.55
CA SER A 9 -33.73 5.34 41.20
C SER A 9 -33.61 6.86 41.12
N GLU A 10 -33.57 7.57 42.24
CA GLU A 10 -33.61 9.04 42.26
C GLU A 10 -32.20 9.62 42.48
N GLY A 11 -31.74 10.42 41.51
CA GLY A 11 -30.46 11.13 41.58
C GLY A 11 -29.26 10.46 40.89
N LEU A 12 -29.45 9.31 40.23
CA LEU A 12 -28.38 8.65 39.48
C LEU A 12 -27.95 9.47 38.27
N MET A 13 -26.67 9.87 38.24
CA MET A 13 -26.07 10.52 37.09
C MET A 13 -25.57 9.45 36.10
N PRO A 14 -25.58 9.70 34.78
CA PRO A 14 -25.16 8.70 33.77
C PRO A 14 -23.76 8.11 33.98
N GLN A 15 -22.86 8.83 34.65
CA GLN A 15 -21.52 8.37 35.02
C GLN A 15 -21.52 7.22 36.04
N ASP A 16 -22.55 7.12 36.89
CA ASP A 16 -22.66 6.08 37.92
C ASP A 16 -23.18 4.75 37.34
N LEU A 17 -23.78 4.82 36.15
CA LEU A 17 -24.29 3.67 35.39
C LEU A 17 -23.24 3.03 34.47
N ILE A 18 -22.17 3.78 34.13
CA ILE A 18 -21.18 3.35 33.12
C ILE A 18 -19.81 3.16 33.76
N ASN A 19 -19.37 1.91 33.85
CA ASN A 19 -17.99 1.59 34.23
C ASN A 19 -17.10 1.48 32.99
N ALA A 20 -16.13 2.38 32.84
CA ALA A 20 -15.18 2.37 31.73
C ALA A 20 -14.05 1.32 31.87
N LYS A 21 -13.84 0.74 33.07
CA LYS A 21 -12.72 -0.18 33.34
C LYS A 21 -12.73 -1.43 32.44
N PRO A 22 -13.87 -2.13 32.21
CA PRO A 22 -13.91 -3.29 31.32
C PRO A 22 -13.56 -2.95 29.88
N VAL A 23 -14.00 -1.78 29.39
CA VAL A 23 -13.70 -1.32 28.02
C VAL A 23 -12.21 -1.04 27.87
N ALA A 24 -11.61 -0.30 28.81
CA ALA A 24 -10.19 -0.02 28.79
C ALA A 24 -9.34 -1.30 28.94
N ALA A 25 -9.79 -2.26 29.74
CA ALA A 25 -9.12 -3.56 29.90
C ALA A 25 -9.11 -4.35 28.59
N ALA A 26 -10.25 -4.48 27.91
CA ALA A 26 -10.34 -5.18 26.63
C ALA A 26 -9.45 -4.55 25.55
N VAL A 27 -9.38 -3.21 25.50
CA VAL A 27 -8.50 -2.49 24.56
C VAL A 27 -7.03 -2.73 24.89
N LYS A 28 -6.64 -2.66 26.18
CA LYS A 28 -5.26 -2.93 26.61
C LYS A 28 -4.84 -4.36 26.34
N GLU A 29 -5.73 -5.32 26.59
CA GLU A 29 -5.48 -6.72 26.28
C GLU A 29 -5.28 -6.91 24.78
N PHE A 30 -6.15 -6.34 23.95
CA PHE A 30 -6.00 -6.41 22.49
C PHE A 30 -4.65 -5.86 22.01
N PHE A 31 -4.25 -4.65 22.41
CA PHE A 31 -2.97 -4.08 21.95
C PHE A 31 -1.73 -4.70 22.62
N GLY A 32 -1.88 -5.28 23.81
CA GLY A 32 -0.77 -5.85 24.57
C GLY A 32 -0.46 -7.31 24.28
N SER A 33 -1.47 -8.14 24.00
CA SER A 33 -1.31 -9.60 23.88
C SER A 33 -1.78 -10.20 22.55
N SER A 34 -2.45 -9.43 21.68
CA SER A 34 -2.91 -9.95 20.39
C SER A 34 -1.74 -10.31 19.49
N GLN A 35 -1.83 -11.46 18.81
CA GLN A 35 -0.86 -11.90 17.79
C GLN A 35 -0.76 -10.93 16.60
N LEU A 36 -1.78 -10.12 16.37
CA LEU A 36 -1.81 -9.11 15.32
C LEU A 36 -1.16 -7.79 15.74
N SER A 37 -1.01 -7.55 17.06
CA SER A 37 -0.30 -6.41 17.61
C SER A 37 1.18 -6.75 17.74
N GLN A 38 1.94 -6.52 16.66
CA GLN A 38 3.34 -6.88 16.57
C GLN A 38 4.24 -5.64 16.72
N PHE A 39 5.44 -5.84 17.27
CA PHE A 39 6.47 -4.81 17.24
C PHE A 39 6.81 -4.47 15.80
N MET A 40 6.84 -3.18 15.50
CA MET A 40 7.09 -2.72 14.14
C MET A 40 8.54 -3.03 13.72
N ASP A 41 8.69 -3.75 12.60
CA ASP A 41 9.92 -3.86 11.82
C ASP A 41 10.40 -2.47 11.34
N GLN A 42 11.45 -1.94 11.96
CA GLN A 42 12.09 -0.64 11.68
C GLN A 42 13.57 -0.80 11.30
N ASN A 43 13.89 -1.83 10.51
CA ASN A 43 15.24 -1.97 9.96
C ASN A 43 15.56 -0.80 9.02
N ASN A 44 14.62 -0.51 8.11
CA ASN A 44 14.72 0.55 7.12
C ASN A 44 13.30 1.04 6.72
N PRO A 45 13.18 2.15 5.97
CA PRO A 45 11.87 2.70 5.60
C PRO A 45 10.98 1.72 4.81
N LEU A 46 11.58 0.81 4.05
CA LEU A 46 10.84 -0.21 3.30
C LEU A 46 10.25 -1.27 4.22
N SER A 47 10.99 -1.73 5.24
CA SER A 47 10.47 -2.72 6.20
C SER A 47 9.23 -2.21 6.92
N GLU A 48 9.25 -0.92 7.29
CA GLU A 48 8.14 -0.25 7.95
C GLU A 48 6.88 -0.20 7.06
N ILE A 49 7.01 0.26 5.81
CA ILE A 49 5.87 0.32 4.87
C ILE A 49 5.33 -1.07 4.59
N THR A 50 6.19 -2.04 4.29
CA THR A 50 5.74 -3.41 4.02
C THR A 50 5.00 -3.97 5.23
N HIS A 51 5.52 -3.76 6.45
CA HIS A 51 4.89 -4.30 7.65
C HIS A 51 3.49 -3.70 7.87
N LYS A 52 3.31 -2.39 7.67
CA LYS A 52 2.00 -1.73 7.72
C LYS A 52 1.03 -2.23 6.63
N ARG A 53 1.55 -2.72 5.51
CA ARG A 53 0.78 -3.22 4.35
C ARG A 53 0.68 -4.75 4.29
N ARG A 54 1.00 -5.43 5.39
CA ARG A 54 0.97 -6.90 5.50
C ARG A 54 -0.43 -7.38 5.86
N VAL A 55 -0.87 -8.45 5.21
CA VAL A 55 -2.11 -9.16 5.49
C VAL A 55 -1.76 -10.56 6.00
N SER A 56 -2.34 -10.94 7.15
CA SER A 56 -2.13 -12.23 7.80
C SER A 56 -3.43 -13.02 7.83
N ALA A 57 -3.38 -14.28 7.40
CA ALA A 57 -4.44 -15.26 7.60
C ALA A 57 -4.39 -15.91 9.01
N LEU A 58 -3.30 -15.67 9.75
CA LEU A 58 -3.09 -16.13 11.12
C LEU A 58 -3.65 -15.13 12.13
N GLY A 59 -4.16 -15.61 13.26
CA GLY A 59 -4.64 -14.79 14.37
C GLY A 59 -5.95 -15.32 14.98
N PRO A 60 -6.51 -14.65 16.00
CA PRO A 60 -7.80 -15.02 16.56
C PRO A 60 -8.89 -14.95 15.48
N GLY A 61 -9.62 -16.05 15.28
CA GLY A 61 -10.62 -16.19 14.21
C GLY A 61 -10.05 -16.52 12.82
N GLY A 62 -8.72 -16.63 12.69
CA GLY A 62 -8.03 -17.03 11.47
C GLY A 62 -7.65 -18.51 11.44
N LEU A 63 -6.72 -18.85 10.54
CA LEU A 63 -6.17 -20.19 10.41
C LEU A 63 -5.04 -20.42 11.42
N THR A 64 -4.89 -21.66 11.87
CA THR A 64 -3.67 -22.10 12.57
C THR A 64 -2.68 -22.68 11.56
N ARG A 65 -1.37 -22.61 11.86
CA ARG A 65 -0.31 -23.10 10.95
C ARG A 65 -0.49 -24.57 10.53
N GLU A 66 -0.99 -25.40 11.45
CA GLU A 66 -1.21 -26.83 11.26
C GLU A 66 -2.47 -27.15 10.44
N ARG A 67 -3.51 -26.31 10.56
CA ARG A 67 -4.77 -26.47 9.80
C ARG A 67 -4.71 -25.82 8.42
N ALA A 68 -3.67 -25.03 8.14
CA ALA A 68 -3.48 -24.39 6.86
C ALA A 68 -2.94 -25.38 5.81
N GLY A 69 -3.87 -26.01 5.09
CA GLY A 69 -3.59 -26.90 3.97
C GLY A 69 -2.99 -26.19 2.75
N PHE A 70 -2.79 -26.95 1.67
CA PHE A 70 -2.20 -26.44 0.43
C PHE A 70 -3.09 -25.37 -0.24
N GLU A 71 -4.42 -25.58 -0.25
CA GLU A 71 -5.39 -24.72 -0.95
C GLU A 71 -5.37 -23.26 -0.49
N VAL A 72 -5.11 -23.01 0.80
CA VAL A 72 -5.08 -21.66 1.37
C VAL A 72 -3.73 -20.95 1.19
N ARG A 73 -2.67 -21.70 0.88
CA ARG A 73 -1.31 -21.18 0.65
C ARG A 73 -1.06 -20.85 -0.82
N ASP A 74 -1.84 -21.44 -1.72
CA ASP A 74 -1.66 -21.29 -3.15
C ASP A 74 -2.11 -19.91 -3.66
N VAL A 75 -1.56 -19.49 -4.79
CA VAL A 75 -1.85 -18.20 -5.41
C VAL A 75 -3.14 -18.32 -6.22
N HIS A 76 -4.23 -17.77 -5.69
CA HIS A 76 -5.49 -17.73 -6.42
C HIS A 76 -5.50 -16.61 -7.50
N PRO A 77 -6.07 -16.82 -8.69
CA PRO A 77 -6.15 -15.80 -9.75
C PRO A 77 -6.81 -14.47 -9.34
N THR A 78 -7.63 -14.48 -8.29
CA THR A 78 -8.26 -13.28 -7.73
C THR A 78 -7.30 -12.39 -6.95
N HIS A 79 -6.09 -12.86 -6.63
CA HIS A 79 -5.04 -12.09 -5.97
C HIS A 79 -4.48 -10.99 -6.88
N TYR A 80 -4.59 -11.15 -8.20
CA TYR A 80 -4.09 -10.21 -9.20
C TYR A 80 -4.55 -8.76 -8.93
N GLY A 81 -3.60 -7.88 -8.63
CA GLY A 81 -3.83 -6.47 -8.34
C GLY A 81 -4.29 -6.15 -6.92
N ARG A 82 -4.44 -7.17 -6.05
CA ARG A 82 -4.88 -7.04 -4.65
C ARG A 82 -3.79 -7.43 -3.68
N VAL A 83 -3.26 -8.63 -3.85
CA VAL A 83 -2.24 -9.25 -3.01
C VAL A 83 -1.07 -9.63 -3.90
N CYS A 84 0.14 -9.33 -3.44
CA CYS A 84 1.35 -9.66 -4.18
C CYS A 84 1.57 -11.18 -4.16
N PRO A 85 1.76 -11.83 -5.33
CA PRO A 85 2.05 -13.26 -5.39
C PRO A 85 3.52 -13.60 -5.07
N ILE A 86 4.41 -12.60 -5.12
CA ILE A 86 5.86 -12.79 -4.92
C ILE A 86 6.25 -12.60 -3.46
N GLU A 87 5.72 -11.58 -2.80
CA GLU A 87 6.15 -11.21 -1.45
C GLU A 87 5.38 -11.99 -0.39
N THR A 88 6.00 -13.07 0.08
CA THR A 88 5.61 -13.88 1.22
C THR A 88 6.86 -14.31 2.00
N PRO A 89 6.79 -14.50 3.33
CA PRO A 89 7.86 -15.15 4.06
C PRO A 89 8.10 -16.57 3.56
N GLU A 90 9.36 -16.99 3.59
CA GLU A 90 9.76 -18.36 3.32
C GLU A 90 9.47 -19.27 4.52
N GLY A 91 9.38 -20.58 4.26
CA GLY A 91 9.21 -21.58 5.30
C GLY A 91 7.76 -21.76 5.78
N PRO A 92 7.52 -22.03 7.07
CA PRO A 92 6.20 -22.48 7.57
C PRO A 92 5.04 -21.51 7.33
N ASN A 93 5.32 -20.22 7.14
CA ASN A 93 4.30 -19.17 6.95
C ASN A 93 4.05 -18.82 5.48
N ILE A 94 4.63 -19.55 4.53
CA ILE A 94 4.43 -19.32 3.10
C ILE A 94 2.94 -19.34 2.74
N GLY A 95 2.49 -18.29 2.04
CA GLY A 95 1.10 -18.12 1.58
C GLY A 95 0.09 -17.72 2.67
N LEU A 96 0.51 -17.65 3.94
CA LEU A 96 -0.35 -17.23 5.06
C LEU A 96 -0.14 -15.76 5.45
N ILE A 97 0.98 -15.20 5.02
CA ILE A 97 1.35 -13.81 5.23
C ILE A 97 1.72 -13.25 3.86
N ASN A 98 0.95 -12.30 3.39
CA ASN A 98 1.17 -11.70 2.08
C ASN A 98 1.14 -10.17 2.19
N SER A 99 1.78 -9.51 1.24
CA SER A 99 1.74 -8.06 1.15
C SER A 99 0.66 -7.58 0.18
N LEU A 100 0.07 -6.42 0.46
CA LEU A 100 -0.85 -5.76 -0.46
C LEU A 100 -0.13 -5.34 -1.75
N GLY A 101 -0.84 -5.44 -2.88
CA GLY A 101 -0.38 -4.89 -4.16
C GLY A 101 -0.16 -3.38 -4.08
N SER A 102 0.72 -2.86 -4.93
CA SER A 102 1.16 -1.45 -4.92
C SER A 102 0.00 -0.46 -4.97
N LEU A 103 -1.03 -0.78 -5.76
CA LEU A 103 -2.17 0.10 -6.01
C LEU A 103 -3.45 -0.35 -5.29
N CYS A 104 -3.46 -1.44 -4.50
CA CYS A 104 -4.66 -1.87 -3.79
C CYS A 104 -5.11 -0.81 -2.76
N PRO A 105 -6.40 -0.38 -2.72
CA PRO A 105 -7.60 -0.97 -3.35
C PRO A 105 -8.10 -0.29 -4.64
N HIS A 106 -7.24 0.33 -5.46
CA HIS A 106 -7.68 1.01 -6.68
C HIS A 106 -8.44 0.09 -7.64
N GLN A 107 -9.51 0.63 -8.21
CA GLN A 107 -10.29 -0.04 -9.25
C GLN A 107 -9.62 0.14 -10.62
N PRO A 108 -9.70 -0.87 -11.51
CA PRO A 108 -9.20 -0.75 -12.88
C PRO A 108 -9.91 0.36 -13.64
N VAL A 109 -9.21 0.97 -14.60
CA VAL A 109 -9.72 2.10 -15.37
C VAL A 109 -10.66 1.60 -16.47
N ARG A 110 -11.76 2.33 -16.67
CA ARG A 110 -12.76 2.06 -17.69
C ARG A 110 -12.29 2.62 -19.04
N LEU A 111 -12.44 1.85 -20.11
CA LEU A 111 -12.22 2.34 -21.46
C LEU A 111 -13.31 3.37 -21.85
N PRO A 112 -12.95 4.51 -22.47
CA PRO A 112 -13.93 5.50 -22.93
C PRO A 112 -14.98 4.87 -23.84
N GLY A 113 -16.25 5.27 -23.70
CA GLY A 113 -17.32 4.92 -24.65
C GLY A 113 -18.16 3.66 -24.35
N LYS A 114 -17.79 2.79 -23.41
CA LYS A 114 -18.57 1.55 -23.13
C LYS A 114 -19.34 1.59 -21.81
N PRO A 115 -20.68 1.65 -21.77
CA PRO A 115 -21.46 1.63 -20.53
C PRO A 115 -21.21 0.32 -19.77
N VAL A 116 -20.72 0.43 -18.54
CA VAL A 116 -20.72 -0.68 -17.58
C VAL A 116 -21.87 -0.41 -16.62
N PRO A 117 -22.79 -1.36 -16.37
CA PRO A 117 -23.81 -1.14 -15.37
C PRO A 117 -23.15 -0.84 -14.03
N ARG A 118 -23.44 0.35 -13.47
CA ARG A 118 -23.13 0.67 -12.08
C ARG A 118 -24.02 -0.23 -11.22
N GLY A 119 -23.51 -1.43 -10.92
CA GLY A 119 -24.17 -2.40 -10.07
C GLY A 119 -23.35 -2.61 -8.81
N GLU A 120 -23.77 -1.94 -7.74
CA GLU A 120 -23.42 -2.27 -6.37
C GLU A 120 -23.62 -3.77 -6.12
N GLY A 121 -22.62 -4.41 -5.48
CA GLY A 121 -22.88 -5.49 -4.54
C GLY A 121 -23.66 -6.74 -4.99
N ARG A 122 -23.67 -7.15 -6.26
CA ARG A 122 -24.26 -8.47 -6.64
C ARG A 122 -23.40 -9.28 -7.60
N ARG A 123 -23.22 -10.54 -7.21
CA ARG A 123 -22.50 -11.63 -7.87
C ARG A 123 -22.80 -11.67 -9.38
N GLY A 124 -21.77 -11.79 -10.22
CA GLY A 124 -21.90 -12.34 -11.57
C GLY A 124 -21.79 -11.41 -12.78
N GLN A 125 -21.30 -10.16 -12.66
CA GLN A 125 -21.04 -9.35 -13.86
C GLN A 125 -19.72 -9.74 -14.54
N ARG A 126 -19.85 -10.36 -15.72
CA ARG A 126 -18.79 -10.82 -16.63
C ARG A 126 -18.03 -9.59 -17.17
N ARG A 127 -16.74 -9.47 -16.88
CA ARG A 127 -15.90 -8.32 -17.30
C ARG A 127 -14.62 -8.82 -17.93
N HIS A 128 -14.33 -8.40 -19.15
CA HIS A 128 -13.07 -8.66 -19.84
C HIS A 128 -12.05 -7.60 -19.45
N ARG A 129 -10.88 -8.03 -18.94
CA ARG A 129 -9.79 -7.15 -18.50
C ARG A 129 -8.54 -7.36 -19.35
N VAL A 130 -7.95 -6.29 -19.88
CA VAL A 130 -6.69 -6.35 -20.62
C VAL A 130 -5.50 -5.94 -19.74
N PRO A 131 -4.42 -6.75 -19.67
CA PRO A 131 -3.15 -6.34 -19.09
C PRO A 131 -2.50 -5.19 -19.86
N VAL A 132 -1.83 -4.26 -19.15
CA VAL A 132 -1.26 -3.03 -19.74
C VAL A 132 -0.27 -3.28 -20.89
N GLY A 133 0.37 -4.46 -20.96
CA GLY A 133 1.39 -4.81 -21.95
C GLY A 133 0.96 -4.74 -23.42
N HIS A 134 -0.35 -4.80 -23.72
CA HIS A 134 -0.87 -4.66 -25.10
C HIS A 134 -1.17 -3.22 -25.52
N ARG A 135 -0.79 -2.23 -24.71
CA ARG A 135 -0.97 -0.82 -25.04
C ARG A 135 0.05 -0.40 -26.10
N ARG A 136 -0.33 -0.51 -27.36
CA ARG A 136 0.29 0.28 -28.43
C ARG A 136 -0.67 1.45 -28.73
N SER A 137 -0.17 2.68 -28.77
CA SER A 137 -0.91 3.84 -29.29
C SER A 137 -0.25 4.26 -30.61
N ARG A 138 -1.06 4.49 -31.65
CA ARG A 138 -0.59 5.18 -32.85
C ARG A 138 -0.63 6.68 -32.55
N SER A 139 0.48 7.27 -32.12
CA SER A 139 0.66 8.70 -32.30
C SER A 139 1.10 8.93 -33.76
N ARG A 140 0.16 9.24 -34.63
CA ARG A 140 0.49 9.82 -35.94
C ARG A 140 0.63 11.34 -35.81
N HIS A 141 1.43 11.88 -34.90
CA HIS A 141 1.72 13.33 -34.95
C HIS A 141 3.19 13.66 -34.71
N ARG A 142 3.65 14.60 -35.56
CA ARG A 142 4.93 15.31 -35.57
C ARG A 142 5.31 15.81 -34.18
N PRO A 143 6.62 16.00 -33.89
CA PRO A 143 7.05 16.66 -32.68
C PRO A 143 6.61 18.14 -32.73
N GLY A 144 5.60 18.47 -31.94
CA GLY A 144 5.10 19.82 -31.71
C GLY A 144 4.50 19.88 -30.31
N PHE A 145 5.02 20.79 -29.49
CA PHE A 145 4.56 21.04 -28.12
C PHE A 145 3.06 21.41 -28.10
N GLY A 146 2.26 20.57 -27.45
CA GLY A 146 0.85 20.83 -27.19
C GLY A 146 0.21 19.59 -26.57
N ARG A 147 -0.27 19.69 -25.32
CA ARG A 147 -1.10 18.63 -24.70
C ARG A 147 -2.42 18.56 -25.45
N ASP A 148 -2.55 17.60 -26.36
CA ASP A 148 -3.86 17.19 -26.86
C ASP A 148 -4.48 16.20 -25.85
N GLU A 149 -5.50 16.67 -25.13
CA GLU A 149 -6.27 15.89 -24.14
C GLU A 149 -7.26 14.88 -24.78
N ARG A 150 -7.08 14.52 -26.06
CA ARG A 150 -7.92 13.54 -26.76
C ARG A 150 -7.12 12.60 -27.64
N GLU A 151 -6.12 11.92 -27.08
CA GLU A 151 -5.72 10.64 -27.65
C GLU A 151 -6.82 9.61 -27.36
N GLU A 152 -7.65 9.32 -28.36
CA GLU A 152 -8.49 8.13 -28.32
C GLU A 152 -7.59 6.90 -28.20
N ARG A 153 -7.47 6.38 -26.98
CA ARG A 153 -6.68 5.19 -26.65
C ARG A 153 -7.41 3.95 -27.16
N GLN A 154 -7.37 3.75 -28.47
CA GLN A 154 -7.89 2.55 -29.12
C GLN A 154 -6.86 1.42 -29.06
N LEU A 155 -7.34 0.19 -28.87
CA LEU A 155 -6.51 -1.01 -28.96
C LEU A 155 -6.23 -1.26 -30.44
N ILE A 156 -4.96 -1.48 -30.80
CA ILE A 156 -4.52 -1.55 -32.21
C ILE A 156 -4.65 -2.96 -32.78
N ASP A 157 -4.47 -3.97 -31.94
CA ASP A 157 -4.47 -5.37 -32.37
C ASP A 157 -5.90 -5.89 -32.56
N GLU A 158 -6.12 -6.67 -33.62
CA GLU A 158 -7.42 -7.29 -33.94
C GLU A 158 -7.87 -8.29 -32.86
N LEU A 159 -6.90 -8.94 -32.20
CA LEU A 159 -7.09 -9.82 -31.06
C LEU A 159 -6.19 -9.39 -29.91
N VAL A 160 -6.79 -9.15 -28.76
CA VAL A 160 -6.11 -8.69 -27.54
C VAL A 160 -6.21 -9.77 -26.47
N ALA A 161 -5.10 -10.06 -25.79
CA ALA A 161 -5.13 -10.96 -24.65
C ALA A 161 -5.92 -10.32 -23.50
N VAL A 162 -6.98 -11.01 -23.09
CA VAL A 162 -7.86 -10.61 -22.01
C VAL A 162 -7.91 -11.70 -20.95
N ARG A 163 -8.10 -11.28 -19.71
CA ARG A 163 -8.52 -12.14 -18.63
C ARG A 163 -10.05 -12.13 -18.53
N HIS A 164 -10.64 -13.31 -18.60
CA HIS A 164 -12.08 -13.54 -18.44
C HIS A 164 -12.31 -14.78 -17.58
N LEU A 165 -13.07 -14.65 -16.49
CA LEU A 165 -13.39 -15.77 -15.57
C LEU A 165 -12.14 -16.56 -15.10
N ASN A 166 -11.08 -15.85 -14.73
CA ASN A 166 -9.78 -16.40 -14.29
C ASN A 166 -8.96 -17.11 -15.37
N GLU A 167 -9.43 -17.14 -16.61
CA GLU A 167 -8.70 -17.68 -17.76
C GLU A 167 -8.15 -16.57 -18.65
N PHE A 168 -7.03 -16.84 -19.30
CA PHE A 168 -6.46 -15.99 -20.34
C PHE A 168 -7.01 -16.45 -21.69
N THR A 169 -7.67 -15.54 -22.40
CA THR A 169 -8.21 -15.78 -23.73
C THR A 169 -7.90 -14.59 -24.63
N VAL A 170 -8.08 -14.74 -25.93
CA VAL A 170 -7.96 -13.64 -26.89
C VAL A 170 -9.35 -13.20 -27.33
N LYS A 171 -9.58 -11.89 -27.33
CA LYS A 171 -10.87 -11.31 -27.74
C LYS A 171 -10.66 -10.07 -28.60
N ALA A 172 -11.66 -9.76 -29.41
CA ALA A 172 -11.67 -8.53 -30.18
C ALA A 172 -11.70 -7.31 -29.22
N PRO A 173 -11.09 -6.16 -29.60
CA PRO A 173 -11.18 -4.91 -28.84
C PRO A 173 -12.61 -4.50 -28.44
N GLU A 174 -13.59 -4.88 -29.24
CA GLU A 174 -15.02 -4.62 -29.03
C GLU A 174 -15.59 -5.33 -27.80
N ASP A 175 -15.03 -6.46 -27.38
CA ASP A 175 -15.46 -7.21 -26.20
C ASP A 175 -14.79 -6.71 -24.91
N VAL A 176 -13.72 -5.92 -25.01
CA VAL A 176 -12.95 -5.46 -23.85
C VAL A 176 -13.69 -4.38 -23.07
N THR A 177 -13.86 -4.58 -21.75
CA THR A 177 -14.60 -3.67 -20.88
C THR A 177 -13.69 -2.80 -20.00
N LEU A 178 -12.60 -3.38 -19.52
CA LEU A 178 -11.71 -2.77 -18.52
C LEU A 178 -10.25 -2.96 -18.93
N MET A 179 -9.41 -2.02 -18.47
CA MET A 179 -7.97 -2.06 -18.66
C MET A 179 -7.26 -1.88 -17.32
N ASP A 180 -6.15 -2.59 -17.17
CA ASP A 180 -5.24 -2.40 -16.05
C ASP A 180 -4.60 -1.01 -16.05
N VAL A 181 -4.26 -0.48 -14.87
CA VAL A 181 -3.75 0.90 -14.75
C VAL A 181 -2.25 0.96 -14.99
N SER A 182 -1.52 0.01 -14.41
CA SER A 182 -0.06 -0.08 -14.50
C SER A 182 0.37 -1.54 -14.37
N PRO A 183 1.44 -1.99 -15.06
CA PRO A 183 2.05 -3.29 -14.81
C PRO A 183 2.47 -3.49 -13.35
N LYS A 184 2.87 -2.41 -12.67
CA LYS A 184 3.30 -2.43 -11.26
C LYS A 184 2.16 -2.73 -10.28
N GLN A 185 0.91 -2.72 -10.71
CA GLN A 185 -0.23 -2.96 -9.83
C GLN A 185 -0.28 -4.41 -9.29
N VAL A 186 0.35 -5.37 -10.00
CA VAL A 186 0.32 -6.80 -9.65
C VAL A 186 1.27 -7.13 -8.49
N VAL A 187 2.36 -6.38 -8.37
CA VAL A 187 3.42 -6.61 -7.40
C VAL A 187 3.28 -5.68 -6.20
N SER A 188 3.90 -6.04 -5.07
CA SER A 188 3.97 -5.20 -3.87
C SER A 188 5.00 -4.07 -4.02
N VAL A 189 5.04 -3.20 -3.02
CA VAL A 189 5.99 -2.10 -2.94
C VAL A 189 7.44 -2.61 -2.95
N ALA A 190 7.77 -3.64 -2.17
CA ALA A 190 9.13 -4.20 -2.14
C ALA A 190 9.53 -4.83 -3.49
N ALA A 191 8.68 -5.68 -4.06
CA ALA A 191 8.97 -6.28 -5.37
C ALA A 191 9.06 -5.23 -6.48
N SER A 192 8.32 -4.12 -6.38
CA SER A 192 8.37 -3.02 -7.36
C SER A 192 9.68 -2.20 -7.34
N LEU A 193 10.54 -2.39 -6.33
CA LEU A 193 11.88 -1.77 -6.25
C LEU A 193 12.96 -2.59 -6.97
N ILE A 194 12.67 -3.84 -7.37
CA ILE A 194 13.63 -4.67 -8.09
C ILE A 194 13.64 -4.25 -9.57
N PRO A 195 14.75 -3.70 -10.10
CA PRO A 195 14.86 -3.42 -11.53
C PRO A 195 14.95 -4.73 -12.32
N PHE A 196 14.41 -4.75 -13.54
CA PHE A 196 14.43 -5.93 -14.43
C PHE A 196 13.74 -7.17 -13.86
N LEU A 197 12.73 -6.99 -12.99
CA LEU A 197 11.96 -8.07 -12.36
C LEU A 197 11.40 -9.08 -13.38
N GLU A 198 11.10 -8.64 -14.61
CA GLU A 198 10.62 -9.48 -15.70
C GLU A 198 11.65 -10.51 -16.22
N HIS A 199 12.93 -10.36 -15.87
CA HIS A 199 14.01 -11.27 -16.24
C HIS A 199 14.41 -12.22 -15.09
N ASP A 200 13.83 -12.03 -13.90
CA ASP A 200 14.10 -12.84 -12.73
C ASP A 200 13.04 -13.93 -12.56
N ASP A 201 13.44 -15.09 -12.03
CA ASP A 201 12.47 -16.09 -11.60
C ASP A 201 11.75 -15.65 -10.31
N ALA A 202 10.54 -16.16 -10.13
CA ALA A 202 9.67 -15.75 -9.01
C ALA A 202 10.29 -16.04 -7.63
N ASN A 203 11.06 -17.11 -7.48
CA ASN A 203 11.66 -17.48 -6.19
C ASN A 203 12.82 -16.53 -5.84
N ARG A 204 13.62 -16.11 -6.82
CA ARG A 204 14.66 -15.10 -6.62
C ARG A 204 14.10 -13.71 -6.38
N ALA A 205 13.03 -13.35 -7.07
CA ALA A 205 12.30 -12.12 -6.78
C ALA A 205 11.74 -12.11 -5.35
N LEU A 206 11.21 -13.25 -4.89
CA LEU A 206 10.72 -13.43 -3.51
C LEU A 206 11.86 -13.23 -2.50
N MET A 207 12.97 -13.95 -2.66
CA MET A 207 14.15 -13.80 -1.81
C MET A 207 14.67 -12.36 -1.81
N GLY A 208 14.79 -11.75 -2.99
CA GLY A 208 15.25 -10.37 -3.16
C GLY A 208 14.38 -9.37 -2.42
N SER A 209 13.05 -9.48 -2.56
CA SER A 209 12.10 -8.61 -1.85
C SER A 209 12.17 -8.78 -0.33
N ASN A 210 12.41 -10.00 0.16
CA ASN A 210 12.59 -10.28 1.58
C ASN A 210 13.92 -9.74 2.13
N MET A 211 15.01 -9.88 1.37
CA MET A 211 16.34 -9.40 1.73
C MET A 211 16.39 -7.87 1.82
N GLN A 212 15.69 -7.14 0.93
CA GLN A 212 15.63 -5.68 1.00
C GLN A 212 15.09 -5.16 2.35
N ARG A 213 14.19 -5.89 3.01
CA ARG A 213 13.63 -5.50 4.33
C ARG A 213 14.60 -5.71 5.49
N GLN A 214 15.69 -6.43 5.27
CA GLN A 214 16.72 -6.73 6.26
C GLN A 214 17.95 -5.83 6.10
N ALA A 215 18.01 -5.04 5.03
CA ALA A 215 19.11 -4.11 4.79
C ALA A 215 19.17 -3.05 5.90
N VAL A 216 20.36 -2.87 6.49
CA VAL A 216 20.59 -1.86 7.53
C VAL A 216 21.05 -0.55 6.88
N PRO A 217 20.50 0.61 7.26
CA PRO A 217 20.95 1.91 6.77
C PRO A 217 22.44 2.14 7.06
N THR A 218 23.17 2.62 6.06
CA THR A 218 24.59 2.96 6.17
C THR A 218 24.78 4.35 6.77
N LEU A 219 25.98 4.63 7.29
CA LEU A 219 26.32 5.95 7.85
C LEU A 219 26.14 7.10 6.84
N ARG A 220 26.45 6.84 5.57
CA ARG A 220 26.19 7.74 4.45
C ARG A 220 25.28 7.02 3.47
N ALA A 221 24.11 7.59 3.24
CA ALA A 221 23.17 7.07 2.25
C ALA A 221 23.66 7.38 0.84
N ASP A 222 23.54 6.42 -0.07
CA ASP A 222 23.79 6.61 -1.49
C ASP A 222 22.56 6.18 -2.29
N LYS A 223 22.33 6.84 -3.42
CA LYS A 223 21.17 6.57 -4.28
C LYS A 223 21.45 5.39 -5.19
N PRO A 224 20.46 4.53 -5.48
CA PRO A 224 20.63 3.51 -6.51
C PRO A 224 20.85 4.19 -7.87
N LEU A 225 21.91 3.80 -8.57
CA LEU A 225 22.18 4.28 -9.94
C LEU A 225 21.16 3.73 -10.95
N VAL A 226 20.65 2.53 -10.68
CA VAL A 226 19.58 1.88 -11.45
C VAL A 226 18.41 1.66 -10.50
N GLY A 227 17.29 2.35 -10.75
CA GLY A 227 16.09 2.29 -9.93
C GLY A 227 14.82 2.19 -10.78
N THR A 228 13.67 2.00 -10.13
CA THR A 228 12.38 1.80 -10.81
C THR A 228 11.47 3.04 -10.76
N GLY A 229 11.84 4.06 -9.99
CA GLY A 229 11.05 5.26 -9.72
C GLY A 229 10.08 5.11 -8.54
N MET A 230 10.05 3.95 -7.87
CA MET A 230 9.25 3.73 -6.67
C MET A 230 9.93 4.25 -5.39
N GLU A 231 11.25 4.45 -5.43
CA GLU A 231 12.10 4.83 -4.29
C GLU A 231 11.62 6.13 -3.65
N ARG A 232 11.25 7.12 -4.47
CA ARG A 232 10.72 8.42 -3.99
C ARG A 232 9.42 8.23 -3.20
N ASN A 233 8.52 7.39 -3.69
CA ASN A 233 7.23 7.16 -3.05
C ASN A 233 7.42 6.40 -1.74
N VAL A 234 8.32 5.40 -1.73
CA VAL A 234 8.67 4.66 -0.50
C VAL A 234 9.27 5.60 0.55
N ALA A 235 10.23 6.45 0.18
CA ALA A 235 10.82 7.40 1.12
C ALA A 235 9.76 8.38 1.69
N ARG A 236 8.95 8.97 0.82
CA ARG A 236 7.91 9.93 1.22
C ARG A 236 6.82 9.30 2.09
N ASP A 237 6.27 8.17 1.66
CA ASP A 237 5.08 7.57 2.28
C ASP A 237 5.43 6.75 3.54
N SER A 238 6.73 6.49 3.79
CA SER A 238 7.19 5.82 5.01
C SER A 238 6.95 6.66 6.26
N GLY A 239 6.96 7.99 6.12
CA GLY A 239 6.93 8.94 7.24
C GLY A 239 8.30 9.21 7.86
N VAL A 240 9.38 8.61 7.33
CA VAL A 240 10.76 8.87 7.79
C VAL A 240 11.27 10.22 7.28
N CYS A 241 10.84 10.65 6.09
CA CYS A 241 11.17 11.97 5.56
C CYS A 241 10.28 13.05 6.15
N VAL A 242 10.87 14.17 6.54
CA VAL A 242 10.13 15.39 6.88
C VAL A 242 9.68 16.06 5.57
N VAL A 243 8.36 16.22 5.42
CA VAL A 243 7.73 16.80 4.23
C VAL A 243 7.18 18.18 4.57
N ALA A 244 7.50 19.17 3.75
CA ALA A 244 6.93 20.52 3.88
C ALA A 244 5.41 20.47 3.66
N ARG A 245 4.66 21.08 4.58
CA ARG A 245 3.20 21.18 4.49
C ARG A 245 2.78 22.25 3.49
N ARG A 246 3.50 23.36 3.50
CA ARG A 246 3.25 24.56 2.69
C ARG A 246 4.48 24.94 1.88
N GLY A 247 4.24 25.56 0.73
CA GLY A 247 5.26 26.19 -0.10
C GLY A 247 5.84 27.42 0.59
N GLY A 248 7.12 27.68 0.35
CA GLY A 248 7.79 28.82 0.99
C GLY A 248 9.29 28.88 0.70
N VAL A 249 9.92 29.88 1.30
CA VAL A 249 11.37 30.08 1.26
C VAL A 249 11.97 29.58 2.56
N ILE A 250 13.07 28.84 2.48
CA ILE A 250 13.79 28.39 3.67
C ILE A 250 14.51 29.60 4.28
N ASP A 251 14.17 29.93 5.52
CA ASP A 251 14.71 31.08 6.25
C ASP A 251 15.99 30.70 7.01
N SER A 252 15.99 29.55 7.69
CA SER A 252 17.17 29.00 8.34
C SER A 252 17.19 27.46 8.35
N VAL A 253 18.39 26.90 8.28
CA VAL A 253 18.65 25.46 8.31
C VAL A 253 19.71 25.17 9.36
N ASP A 254 19.38 24.26 10.27
CA ASP A 254 20.31 23.69 11.23
C ASP A 254 20.21 22.16 11.21
N ALA A 255 21.19 21.48 11.81
CA ALA A 255 21.20 20.03 11.96
C ALA A 255 20.02 19.50 12.81
N SER A 256 19.36 20.35 13.60
CA SER A 256 18.26 20.01 14.49
C SER A 256 16.88 20.48 14.01
N ARG A 257 16.81 21.54 13.18
CA ARG A 257 15.55 22.13 12.73
C ARG A 257 15.67 22.86 11.40
N ILE A 258 14.55 22.96 10.70
CA ILE A 258 14.39 23.70 9.45
C ILE A 258 13.25 24.70 9.64
N VAL A 259 13.51 25.97 9.35
CA VAL A 259 12.51 27.04 9.43
C VAL A 259 12.15 27.50 8.02
N VAL A 260 10.86 27.42 7.69
CA VAL A 260 10.32 27.78 6.37
C VAL A 260 9.40 28.99 6.55
N ARG A 261 9.72 30.07 5.84
CA ARG A 261 8.82 31.21 5.68
C ARG A 261 7.83 30.88 4.57
N VAL A 262 6.56 30.77 4.95
CA VAL A 262 5.47 30.36 4.06
C VAL A 262 5.20 31.48 3.05
N ALA A 263 4.86 31.11 1.81
CA ALA A 263 4.45 32.10 0.80
C ALA A 263 3.11 32.74 1.19
N ASP A 264 2.97 34.06 0.96
CA ASP A 264 1.78 34.82 1.38
C ASP A 264 0.46 34.24 0.81
N ASP A 265 0.53 33.57 -0.34
CA ASP A 265 -0.59 32.90 -1.01
C ASP A 265 -1.16 31.71 -0.22
N GLU A 266 -0.34 31.07 0.61
CA GLU A 266 -0.68 29.87 1.41
C GLU A 266 -0.87 30.19 2.91
N VAL A 267 -0.76 31.46 3.30
CA VAL A 267 -0.97 31.90 4.69
C VAL A 267 -2.46 32.13 4.93
N GLU A 268 -3.07 31.31 5.78
CA GLU A 268 -4.43 31.56 6.25
C GLU A 268 -4.47 32.76 7.22
N THR A 269 -5.60 33.47 7.22
CA THR A 269 -5.75 34.70 8.02
C THR A 269 -5.72 34.37 9.51
N GLY A 270 -4.66 34.79 10.19
CA GLY A 270 -4.48 34.59 11.63
C GLY A 270 -3.41 33.55 12.02
N GLU A 271 -2.79 32.86 11.04
CA GLU A 271 -1.66 31.98 11.31
C GLU A 271 -0.31 32.72 11.24
N ALA A 272 0.65 32.26 12.02
CA ALA A 272 2.04 32.67 11.85
C ALA A 272 2.54 32.12 10.50
N GLY A 273 3.02 32.99 9.60
CA GLY A 273 3.57 32.63 8.28
C GLY A 273 4.93 31.91 8.33
N VAL A 274 5.20 31.15 9.39
CA VAL A 274 6.46 30.44 9.62
C VAL A 274 6.18 29.02 10.09
N ASP A 275 6.69 28.05 9.34
CA ASP A 275 6.67 26.63 9.71
C ASP A 275 8.03 26.20 10.27
N ILE A 276 8.02 25.54 11.43
CA ILE A 276 9.23 24.99 12.07
C ILE A 276 9.15 23.47 12.05
N TYR A 277 10.15 22.84 11.44
CA TYR A 277 10.28 21.39 11.36
C TYR A 277 11.46 20.92 12.22
N ASN A 278 11.19 20.15 13.27
CA ASN A 278 12.23 19.57 14.12
C ASN A 278 12.66 18.20 13.58
N LEU A 279 13.97 17.96 13.56
CA LEU A 279 14.58 16.72 13.08
C LEU A 279 14.91 15.79 14.24
N THR A 280 14.62 14.50 14.07
CA THR A 280 15.05 13.45 15.00
C THR A 280 16.54 13.22 14.85
N LYS A 281 17.27 13.09 15.97
CA LYS A 281 18.72 12.89 15.98
C LYS A 281 19.09 11.69 16.82
N TYR A 282 19.85 10.77 16.23
CA TYR A 282 20.52 9.65 16.89
C TYR A 282 19.63 8.88 17.86
N THR A 283 18.41 8.58 17.41
CA THR A 283 17.44 7.81 18.21
C THR A 283 17.55 6.33 17.88
N ARG A 284 17.41 5.47 18.89
CA ARG A 284 17.48 4.02 18.70
C ARG A 284 16.15 3.49 18.16
N SER A 285 16.20 2.68 17.10
CA SER A 285 15.05 1.94 16.58
C SER A 285 14.74 0.66 17.39
N ASN A 286 13.63 -0.01 17.08
CA ASN A 286 13.29 -1.31 17.67
C ASN A 286 14.34 -2.41 17.40
N GLN A 287 15.08 -2.32 16.29
CA GLN A 287 16.11 -3.30 15.89
C GLN A 287 17.53 -2.81 16.20
N ASN A 288 17.68 -1.86 17.13
CA ASN A 288 18.96 -1.27 17.54
C ASN A 288 19.72 -0.56 16.40
N THR A 289 19.02 -0.10 15.36
CA THR A 289 19.57 0.76 14.31
C THR A 289 19.44 2.24 14.71
N CYS A 290 20.14 3.12 14.00
CA CYS A 290 20.09 4.56 14.21
C CYS A 290 19.01 5.20 13.32
N ILE A 291 18.17 6.05 13.91
CA ILE A 291 17.20 6.95 13.26
C ILE A 291 17.70 8.39 13.40
#